data_AF-A0A915ENB9-F1
#
_entry.id   AF-A0A915ENB9-F1
#
_cell.length_a   1.000
_cell.length_b   1.000
_cell.length_c   1.000
_cell.angle_alpha   90.00
_cell.angle_beta   90.00
_cell.angle_gamma   90.00
#
_symmetry.space_group_name_H-M   'P 1'
#
loop_
_entity.id
_entity.type
_entity.pdbx_description
1 polymer ?
#
loop_
_entity_poly.entity_id
_entity_poly.type
_entity_poly.pdbx_seq_one_letter_code
_entity_poly.pdbx_strand_id
1 'polypeptide(L)'
;MQQDLQLKTDNVRPEFDRLVELYSEIVKLVSLEDSNELEATVRNLTSKYNDVGTRCHNCGQLLANLAEGITSFLHNTTALAEWLDQAEQDIEQFQQVSVQPEELIEQSEKLTELVISVAEQGALVSQVVEDSRELCNHTSGSEAIALQYRIDQLRNRYSQLAVEAENKIAVLTKAIPLSEEVKEGFAELEEFLNGVEEDLDNLDQVPLEEQFQVVNTIEGDIAQYRTQMDSLQEMCIDLQRLSCDSKANELGKESAQIMQRFNATADMVSRKAEQLKSAERQSRQTFDILDFWIDWFVETKDNILQADKPSVDMECLKAQLKHQRVLNDEIATEKAGLRDVISEASKLARDLSSTKAKKLAEETSELGLERTAELEQSFALCKELDDSYTELNEWMDNVEQELCSCEPITTGIDPKALIEQQTHNNNMLQAIQAQRQ
;
A
#
# COMPACT_ATOMS: atom_id res chain seq x y z
N MET A 1 -76.63 0.67 -40.06
CA MET A 1 -77.60 -0.35 -39.61
C MET A 1 -78.51 0.16 -38.52
N GLN A 2 -78.00 0.70 -37.41
CA GLN A 2 -78.83 1.27 -36.32
C GLN A 2 -79.69 2.47 -36.77
N GLN A 3 -79.11 3.47 -37.46
CA GLN A 3 -79.87 4.59 -38.02
C GLN A 3 -81.00 4.12 -38.94
N ASP A 4 -80.78 3.05 -39.71
CA ASP A 4 -81.76 2.45 -40.61
C ASP A 4 -82.88 1.71 -39.84
N LEU A 5 -82.56 1.02 -38.74
CA LEU A 5 -83.55 0.40 -37.86
C LEU A 5 -84.42 1.44 -37.15
N GLN A 6 -83.82 2.53 -36.69
CA GLN A 6 -84.54 3.60 -36.00
C GLN A 6 -85.43 4.37 -36.98
N LEU A 7 -84.93 4.68 -38.18
CA LEU A 7 -85.73 5.21 -39.30
C LEU A 7 -86.90 4.28 -39.66
N LYS A 8 -86.69 2.96 -39.68
CA LYS A 8 -87.76 1.99 -39.95
C LYS A 8 -88.81 1.97 -38.85
N THR A 9 -88.43 2.04 -37.57
CA THR A 9 -89.37 2.12 -36.45
C THR A 9 -90.16 3.44 -36.45
N ASP A 10 -89.48 4.55 -36.76
CA ASP A 10 -90.09 5.88 -36.84
C ASP A 10 -91.00 6.04 -38.06
N ASN A 11 -90.65 5.45 -39.21
CA ASN A 11 -91.49 5.47 -40.42
C ASN A 11 -92.80 4.69 -40.27
N VAL A 12 -92.85 3.66 -39.41
CA VAL A 12 -94.07 2.86 -39.14
C VAL A 12 -94.94 3.50 -38.05
N ARG A 13 -94.41 4.49 -37.31
CA ARG A 13 -95.13 5.23 -36.25
C ARG A 13 -96.48 5.81 -36.72
N PRO A 14 -96.59 6.50 -37.88
CA PRO A 14 -97.84 7.11 -38.31
C PRO A 14 -98.90 6.08 -38.70
N GLU A 15 -98.49 4.94 -39.26
CA GLU A 15 -99.38 3.83 -39.61
C GLU A 15 -99.89 3.12 -38.35
N PHE A 16 -99.01 2.94 -37.36
CA PHE A 16 -99.38 2.41 -36.05
C PHE A 16 -100.36 3.33 -35.31
N ASP A 17 -100.08 4.64 -35.25
CA ASP A 17 -100.94 5.64 -34.61
C ASP A 17 -102.33 5.67 -35.28
N ARG A 18 -102.37 5.63 -36.62
CA ARG A 18 -103.62 5.55 -37.39
C ARG A 18 -104.40 4.27 -37.12
N LEU A 19 -103.71 3.14 -36.93
CA LEU A 19 -104.35 1.85 -36.62
C LEU A 19 -104.96 1.86 -35.22
N VAL A 20 -104.28 2.47 -34.24
CA VAL A 20 -104.81 2.70 -32.87
C VAL A 20 -106.01 3.66 -32.89
N GLU A 21 -106.00 4.71 -33.70
CA GLU A 21 -107.14 5.62 -33.89
C GLU A 21 -108.35 4.92 -34.53
N LEU A 22 -108.15 4.22 -35.65
CA LEU A 22 -109.21 3.44 -36.32
C LEU A 22 -109.83 2.43 -35.36
N TYR A 23 -108.99 1.79 -34.58
CA TYR A 23 -109.40 0.84 -33.57
C TYR A 23 -110.24 1.50 -32.46
N SER A 24 -109.87 2.71 -32.00
CA SER A 24 -110.63 3.47 -31.01
C SER A 24 -112.02 3.89 -31.49
N GLU A 25 -112.20 4.03 -32.82
CA GLU A 25 -113.49 4.29 -33.45
C GLU A 25 -114.31 3.00 -33.61
N ILE A 26 -113.67 1.88 -33.98
CA ILE A 26 -114.35 0.58 -34.13
C ILE A 26 -114.87 0.08 -32.79
N VAL A 27 -114.10 0.21 -31.70
CA VAL A 27 -114.52 -0.17 -30.33
C VAL A 27 -115.86 0.43 -29.92
N LYS A 28 -116.19 1.64 -30.39
CA LYS A 28 -117.47 2.33 -30.10
C LYS A 28 -118.67 1.71 -30.83
N LEU A 29 -118.44 0.84 -31.81
CA LEU A 29 -119.45 0.32 -32.76
C LEU A 29 -119.68 -1.20 -32.63
N VAL A 30 -118.91 -1.92 -31.82
CA VAL A 30 -118.99 -3.39 -31.66
C VAL A 30 -119.62 -3.80 -30.32
N SER A 31 -119.91 -5.10 -30.17
CA SER A 31 -120.43 -5.67 -28.93
C SER A 31 -119.42 -5.54 -27.78
N LEU A 32 -119.88 -5.63 -26.52
CA LEU A 32 -119.01 -5.51 -25.34
C LEU A 32 -117.94 -6.62 -25.30
N GLU A 33 -118.26 -7.81 -25.81
CA GLU A 33 -117.35 -8.95 -25.87
C GLU A 33 -116.26 -8.75 -26.94
N ASP A 34 -116.67 -8.36 -28.15
CA ASP A 34 -115.74 -8.02 -29.24
C ASP A 34 -114.85 -6.83 -28.85
N SER A 35 -115.41 -5.80 -28.21
CA SER A 35 -114.67 -4.64 -27.71
C SER A 35 -113.55 -5.03 -26.76
N ASN A 36 -113.79 -5.95 -25.83
CA ASN A 36 -112.78 -6.43 -24.88
C ASN A 36 -111.67 -7.23 -25.57
N GLU A 37 -112.02 -8.08 -26.55
CA GLU A 37 -111.05 -8.86 -27.31
C GLU A 37 -110.17 -7.96 -28.19
N LEU A 38 -110.82 -7.05 -28.93
CA LEU A 38 -110.14 -6.03 -29.70
C LEU A 38 -109.20 -5.24 -28.74
N GLU A 39 -109.63 -4.89 -27.51
CA GLU A 39 -108.85 -4.01 -26.62
C GLU A 39 -107.60 -4.72 -26.12
N ALA A 40 -107.70 -6.02 -25.87
CA ALA A 40 -106.57 -6.87 -25.58
C ALA A 40 -105.58 -6.92 -26.76
N THR A 41 -106.07 -7.00 -28.01
CA THR A 41 -105.20 -7.01 -29.19
C THR A 41 -104.44 -5.71 -29.39
N VAL A 42 -105.08 -4.54 -29.25
CA VAL A 42 -104.37 -3.25 -29.37
C VAL A 42 -103.47 -2.97 -28.18
N ARG A 43 -103.85 -3.38 -26.97
CA ARG A 43 -102.95 -3.30 -25.81
C ARG A 43 -101.70 -4.16 -26.02
N ASN A 44 -101.84 -5.36 -26.60
CA ASN A 44 -100.71 -6.22 -26.98
C ASN A 44 -99.86 -5.61 -28.11
N LEU A 45 -100.49 -5.09 -29.17
CA LEU A 45 -99.79 -4.45 -30.29
C LEU A 45 -98.98 -3.22 -29.83
N THR A 46 -99.58 -2.41 -28.95
CA THR A 46 -98.94 -1.24 -28.33
C THR A 46 -97.78 -1.64 -27.45
N SER A 47 -97.95 -2.70 -26.64
CA SER A 47 -96.85 -3.25 -25.83
C SER A 47 -95.70 -3.74 -26.70
N LYS A 48 -95.98 -4.43 -27.82
CA LYS A 48 -94.95 -4.92 -28.74
C LYS A 48 -94.23 -3.78 -29.46
N TYR A 49 -94.96 -2.78 -29.95
CA TYR A 49 -94.35 -1.61 -30.62
C TYR A 49 -93.44 -0.84 -29.66
N ASN A 50 -93.90 -0.60 -28.42
CA ASN A 50 -93.11 0.06 -27.38
C ASN A 50 -91.89 -0.79 -26.95
N ASP A 51 -92.02 -2.10 -26.83
CA ASP A 51 -90.90 -3.00 -26.53
C ASP A 51 -89.83 -2.95 -27.63
N VAL A 52 -90.24 -3.02 -28.91
CA VAL A 52 -89.32 -2.91 -30.05
C VAL A 52 -88.62 -1.53 -30.07
N GLY A 53 -89.36 -0.44 -29.84
CA GLY A 53 -88.79 0.91 -29.74
C GLY A 53 -87.77 1.03 -28.61
N THR A 54 -88.10 0.50 -27.42
CA THR A 54 -87.21 0.51 -26.25
C THR A 54 -85.96 -0.33 -26.50
N ARG A 55 -86.10 -1.52 -27.09
CA ARG A 55 -84.98 -2.41 -27.43
C ARG A 55 -84.08 -1.82 -28.51
N CYS A 56 -84.65 -1.16 -29.53
CA CYS A 56 -83.88 -0.47 -30.57
C CYS A 56 -83.08 0.70 -29.98
N HIS A 57 -83.71 1.50 -29.12
CA HIS A 57 -83.06 2.59 -28.40
C HIS A 57 -81.93 2.09 -27.50
N ASN A 58 -82.18 1.07 -26.67
CA ASN A 58 -81.17 0.48 -25.78
C ASN A 58 -80.01 -0.15 -26.56
N CYS A 59 -80.30 -0.87 -27.64
CA CYS A 59 -79.27 -1.40 -28.55
C CYS A 59 -78.43 -0.27 -29.15
N GLY A 60 -79.07 0.85 -29.49
CA GLY A 60 -78.38 2.01 -30.01
C GLY A 60 -77.47 2.72 -29.02
N GLN A 61 -77.90 2.86 -27.77
CA GLN A 61 -77.06 3.37 -26.69
C GLN A 61 -75.88 2.43 -26.42
N LEU A 62 -76.10 1.12 -26.38
CA LEU A 62 -75.03 0.14 -26.20
C LEU A 62 -73.99 0.20 -27.32
N LEU A 63 -74.41 0.31 -28.58
CA LEU A 63 -73.50 0.45 -29.71
C LEU A 63 -72.70 1.77 -29.67
N ALA A 64 -73.32 2.87 -29.25
CA ALA A 64 -72.64 4.15 -29.09
C ALA A 64 -71.59 4.08 -27.98
N ASN A 65 -71.96 3.55 -26.80
CA ASN A 65 -71.04 3.38 -25.67
C ASN A 65 -69.89 2.43 -26.03
N LEU A 66 -70.17 1.33 -26.74
CA LEU A 66 -69.13 0.41 -27.24
C LEU A 66 -68.21 1.07 -28.26
N ALA A 67 -68.73 1.88 -29.17
CA ALA A 67 -67.90 2.59 -30.14
C ALA A 67 -66.98 3.60 -29.46
N GLU A 68 -67.48 4.35 -28.46
CA GLU A 68 -66.69 5.24 -27.63
C GLU A 68 -65.64 4.48 -26.83
N GLY A 69 -66.03 3.38 -26.17
CA GLY A 69 -65.13 2.51 -25.42
C GLY A 69 -64.02 1.90 -26.28
N ILE A 70 -64.33 1.39 -27.47
CA ILE A 70 -63.33 0.89 -28.43
C ILE A 70 -62.38 2.01 -28.86
N THR A 71 -62.91 3.22 -29.11
CA THR A 71 -62.08 4.35 -29.53
C THR A 71 -61.11 4.78 -28.42
N SER A 72 -61.60 4.92 -27.19
CA SER A 72 -60.78 5.21 -26.00
C SER A 72 -59.74 4.11 -25.79
N PHE A 73 -60.16 2.85 -25.82
CA PHE A 73 -59.30 1.69 -25.64
C PHE A 73 -58.15 1.65 -26.67
N LEU A 74 -58.46 1.82 -27.96
CA LEU A 74 -57.45 1.82 -29.02
C LEU A 74 -56.48 2.99 -28.86
N HIS A 75 -56.98 4.17 -28.48
CA HIS A 75 -56.14 5.33 -28.22
C HIS A 75 -55.18 5.07 -27.06
N ASN A 76 -55.70 4.64 -25.90
CA ASN A 76 -54.92 4.35 -24.69
C ASN A 76 -53.91 3.21 -24.92
N THR A 77 -54.30 2.17 -25.64
CA THR A 77 -53.43 1.02 -25.97
C THR A 77 -52.29 1.42 -26.89
N THR A 78 -52.54 2.26 -27.89
CA THR A 78 -51.50 2.77 -28.79
C THR A 78 -50.55 3.71 -28.05
N ALA A 79 -51.08 4.64 -27.25
CA ALA A 79 -50.27 5.55 -26.45
C ALA A 79 -49.37 4.80 -25.46
N LEU A 80 -49.90 3.78 -24.77
CA LEU A 80 -49.12 2.94 -23.87
C LEU A 80 -48.04 2.15 -24.61
N ALA A 81 -48.34 1.60 -25.79
CA ALA A 81 -47.37 0.85 -26.58
C ALA A 81 -46.23 1.75 -27.08
N GLU A 82 -46.54 2.93 -27.61
CA GLU A 82 -45.56 3.92 -28.06
C GLU A 82 -44.67 4.40 -26.91
N TRP A 83 -45.25 4.66 -25.74
CA TRP A 83 -44.48 5.03 -24.56
C TRP A 83 -43.59 3.88 -24.08
N LEU A 84 -44.10 2.64 -24.05
CA LEU A 84 -43.29 1.47 -23.68
C LEU A 84 -42.10 1.28 -24.61
N ASP A 85 -42.30 1.45 -25.94
CA ASP A 85 -41.22 1.34 -26.93
C ASP A 85 -40.11 2.37 -26.67
N GLN A 86 -40.46 3.59 -26.25
CA GLN A 86 -39.49 4.64 -25.92
C GLN A 86 -38.81 4.38 -24.57
N ALA A 87 -39.57 4.05 -23.53
CA ALA A 87 -39.04 3.82 -22.19
C ALA A 87 -38.12 2.59 -22.14
N GLU A 88 -38.41 1.55 -22.94
CA GLU A 88 -37.53 0.40 -23.13
C GLU A 88 -36.22 0.78 -23.86
N GLN A 89 -36.24 1.72 -24.79
CA GLN A 89 -34.99 2.24 -25.40
C GLN A 89 -34.19 3.10 -24.43
N ASP A 90 -34.87 3.90 -23.61
CA ASP A 90 -34.22 4.75 -22.62
C ASP A 90 -33.57 3.91 -21.51
N ILE A 91 -34.23 2.83 -21.06
CA ILE A 91 -33.66 1.95 -20.02
C ILE A 91 -32.42 1.18 -20.52
N GLU A 92 -32.35 0.86 -21.81
CA GLU A 92 -31.19 0.19 -22.42
C GLU A 92 -29.91 1.05 -22.33
N GLN A 93 -30.03 2.37 -22.28
CA GLN A 93 -28.87 3.26 -22.14
C GLN A 93 -28.14 3.07 -20.80
N PHE A 94 -28.82 2.56 -19.77
CA PHE A 94 -28.25 2.24 -18.46
C PHE A 94 -27.67 0.82 -18.37
N GLN A 95 -27.49 0.12 -19.49
CA GLN A 95 -26.67 -1.09 -19.52
C GLN A 95 -25.19 -0.79 -19.32
N GLN A 96 -24.74 0.40 -19.71
CA GLN A 96 -23.36 0.85 -19.54
C GLN A 96 -23.20 1.66 -18.27
N VAL A 97 -23.12 0.98 -17.12
CA VAL A 97 -22.84 1.64 -15.84
C VAL A 97 -21.39 2.13 -15.84
N SER A 98 -21.21 3.41 -15.52
CA SER A 98 -19.88 4.03 -15.47
C SER A 98 -19.09 3.56 -14.23
N VAL A 99 -17.82 3.98 -14.17
CA VAL A 99 -16.95 3.87 -12.99
C VAL A 99 -16.63 5.25 -12.40
N GLN A 100 -17.03 6.33 -13.05
CA GLN A 100 -16.75 7.70 -12.63
C GLN A 100 -17.91 8.25 -11.80
N PRO A 101 -17.67 8.87 -10.62
CA PRO A 101 -18.74 9.33 -9.74
C PRO A 101 -19.67 10.33 -10.42
N GLU A 102 -19.11 11.28 -11.16
CA GLU A 102 -19.88 12.34 -11.83
C GLU A 102 -20.82 11.77 -12.89
N GLU A 103 -20.34 10.79 -13.68
CA GLU A 103 -21.16 10.12 -14.68
C GLU A 103 -22.24 9.24 -14.04
N LEU A 104 -21.94 8.58 -12.92
CA LEU A 104 -22.91 7.76 -12.17
C LEU A 104 -24.03 8.60 -11.55
N ILE A 105 -23.70 9.80 -11.06
CA ILE A 105 -24.70 10.76 -10.56
C ILE A 105 -25.61 11.21 -11.70
N GLU A 106 -25.06 11.58 -12.86
CA GLU A 106 -25.85 11.95 -14.04
C GLU A 106 -26.76 10.78 -14.50
N GLN A 107 -26.24 9.55 -14.49
CA GLN A 107 -27.03 8.35 -14.77
C GLN A 107 -28.15 8.16 -13.75
N SER A 108 -27.90 8.42 -12.46
CA SER A 108 -28.91 8.30 -11.40
C SER A 108 -30.04 9.31 -11.54
N GLU A 109 -29.71 10.56 -11.88
CA GLU A 109 -30.69 11.62 -12.13
C GLU A 109 -31.62 11.26 -13.29
N LYS A 110 -31.05 10.87 -14.44
CA LYS A 110 -31.84 10.44 -15.61
C LYS A 110 -32.68 9.20 -15.35
N LEU A 111 -32.14 8.21 -14.62
CA LEU A 111 -32.89 7.02 -14.26
C LEU A 111 -34.06 7.35 -13.31
N THR A 112 -33.86 8.31 -12.41
CA THR A 112 -34.92 8.78 -11.51
C THR A 112 -36.06 9.41 -12.29
N GLU A 113 -35.78 10.21 -13.33
CA GLU A 113 -36.80 10.75 -14.23
C GLU A 113 -37.58 9.64 -14.95
N LEU A 114 -36.89 8.62 -15.47
CA LEU A 114 -37.53 7.46 -16.10
C LEU A 114 -38.43 6.71 -15.11
N VAL A 115 -37.98 6.50 -13.88
CA VAL A 115 -38.74 5.79 -12.85
C VAL A 115 -40.00 6.56 -12.43
N ILE A 116 -39.91 7.90 -12.33
CA ILE A 116 -41.08 8.74 -12.13
C ILE A 116 -42.05 8.58 -13.30
N SER A 117 -41.55 8.63 -14.55
CA SER A 117 -42.39 8.40 -15.73
C SER A 117 -43.05 7.02 -15.73
N VAL A 118 -42.35 5.96 -15.33
CA VAL A 118 -42.91 4.61 -15.19
C VAL A 118 -44.04 4.60 -14.16
N ALA A 119 -43.84 5.21 -13.00
CA ALA A 119 -44.86 5.28 -11.96
C ALA A 119 -46.12 6.04 -12.41
N GLU A 120 -45.97 7.12 -13.18
CA GLU A 120 -47.09 7.90 -13.73
C GLU A 120 -47.95 7.09 -14.72
N GLN A 121 -47.35 6.16 -15.47
CA GLN A 121 -48.09 5.31 -16.41
C GLN A 121 -48.91 4.20 -15.75
N GLY A 122 -48.74 3.96 -14.44
CA GLY A 122 -49.51 2.94 -13.71
C GLY A 122 -51.03 3.14 -13.80
N ALA A 123 -51.49 4.40 -13.86
CA ALA A 123 -52.90 4.74 -14.05
C ALA A 123 -53.39 4.38 -15.47
N LEU A 124 -52.58 4.68 -16.50
CA LEU A 124 -52.90 4.35 -17.89
C LEU A 124 -52.97 2.85 -18.11
N VAL A 125 -52.03 2.08 -17.54
CA VAL A 125 -52.05 0.60 -17.59
C VAL A 125 -53.31 0.06 -16.94
N SER A 126 -53.70 0.60 -15.78
CA SER A 126 -54.93 0.20 -15.09
C SER A 126 -56.18 0.51 -15.92
N GLN A 127 -56.22 1.67 -16.58
CA GLN A 127 -57.32 2.06 -17.47
C GLN A 127 -57.42 1.13 -18.68
N VAL A 128 -56.31 0.82 -19.35
CA VAL A 128 -56.27 -0.11 -20.49
C VAL A 128 -56.78 -1.50 -20.11
N VAL A 129 -56.43 -1.97 -18.90
CA VAL A 129 -56.91 -3.27 -18.37
C VAL A 129 -58.41 -3.25 -18.11
N GLU A 130 -58.94 -2.17 -17.52
CA GLU A 130 -60.39 -2.04 -17.25
C GLU A 130 -61.20 -1.87 -18.54
N ASP A 131 -60.76 -1.00 -19.45
CA ASP A 131 -61.35 -0.81 -20.79
C ASP A 131 -61.40 -2.15 -21.55
N SER A 132 -60.30 -2.93 -21.50
CA SER A 132 -60.27 -4.27 -22.09
C SER A 132 -61.24 -5.24 -21.44
N ARG A 133 -61.42 -5.18 -20.12
CA ARG A 133 -62.33 -6.04 -19.38
C ARG A 133 -63.78 -5.76 -19.76
N GLU A 134 -64.14 -4.48 -19.90
CA GLU A 134 -65.46 -4.07 -20.38
C GLU A 134 -65.71 -4.56 -21.81
N LEU A 135 -64.73 -4.38 -22.71
CA LEU A 135 -64.83 -4.87 -24.10
C LEU A 135 -64.94 -6.40 -24.19
N CYS A 136 -64.22 -7.14 -23.34
CA CYS A 136 -64.31 -8.60 -23.27
C CYS A 136 -65.72 -9.08 -22.86
N ASN A 137 -66.47 -8.32 -22.06
CA ASN A 137 -67.85 -8.68 -21.70
C ASN A 137 -68.81 -8.62 -22.90
N HIS A 138 -68.44 -7.90 -23.95
CA HIS A 138 -69.25 -7.67 -25.16
C HIS A 138 -68.70 -8.35 -26.42
N THR A 139 -67.58 -9.06 -26.32
CA THR A 139 -66.99 -9.87 -27.39
C THR A 139 -67.05 -11.36 -27.04
N SER A 140 -66.91 -12.25 -28.02
CA SER A 140 -67.02 -13.70 -27.80
C SER A 140 -66.05 -14.47 -28.69
N GLY A 141 -65.59 -15.63 -28.20
CA GLY A 141 -64.75 -16.54 -28.98
C GLY A 141 -63.32 -16.04 -29.18
N SER A 142 -62.84 -16.03 -30.43
CA SER A 142 -61.44 -15.78 -30.76
C SER A 142 -60.99 -14.33 -30.56
N GLU A 143 -61.89 -13.36 -30.71
CA GLU A 143 -61.55 -11.93 -30.60
C GLU A 143 -61.23 -11.53 -29.15
N ALA A 144 -62.03 -12.00 -28.19
CA ALA A 144 -61.78 -11.77 -26.77
C ALA A 144 -60.43 -12.36 -26.32
N ILE A 145 -60.07 -13.54 -26.85
CA ILE A 145 -58.77 -14.18 -26.55
C ILE A 145 -57.61 -13.34 -27.12
N ALA A 146 -57.72 -12.86 -28.35
CA ALA A 146 -56.68 -12.04 -28.97
C ALA A 146 -56.50 -10.70 -28.24
N LEU A 147 -57.59 -10.08 -27.79
CA LEU A 147 -57.59 -8.86 -26.99
C LEU A 147 -56.89 -9.07 -25.64
N GLN A 148 -57.30 -10.11 -24.90
CA GLN A 148 -56.70 -10.49 -23.62
C GLN A 148 -55.19 -10.70 -23.76
N TYR A 149 -54.77 -11.44 -24.79
CA TYR A 149 -53.36 -11.72 -25.06
C TYR A 149 -52.55 -10.44 -25.31
N ARG A 150 -53.07 -9.49 -26.09
CA ARG A 150 -52.40 -8.21 -26.36
C ARG A 150 -52.24 -7.36 -25.09
N ILE A 151 -53.25 -7.34 -24.23
CA ILE A 151 -53.18 -6.59 -22.96
C ILE A 151 -52.24 -7.25 -21.97
N ASP A 152 -52.25 -8.58 -21.88
CA ASP A 152 -51.29 -9.32 -21.06
C ASP A 152 -49.85 -9.05 -21.52
N GLN A 153 -49.60 -8.96 -22.84
CA GLN A 153 -48.29 -8.56 -23.36
C GLN A 153 -47.86 -7.16 -22.90
N LEU A 154 -48.72 -6.14 -23.04
CA LEU A 154 -48.39 -4.76 -22.62
C LEU A 154 -48.18 -4.67 -21.11
N ARG A 155 -49.02 -5.36 -20.32
CA ARG A 155 -48.89 -5.43 -18.87
C ARG A 155 -47.58 -6.10 -18.45
N ASN A 156 -47.20 -7.18 -19.13
CA ASN A 156 -45.94 -7.87 -18.86
C ASN A 156 -44.73 -7.00 -19.21
N ARG A 157 -44.76 -6.30 -20.35
CA ARG A 157 -43.71 -5.33 -20.73
C ARG A 157 -43.56 -4.23 -19.69
N TYR A 158 -44.66 -3.59 -19.29
CA TYR A 158 -44.66 -2.58 -18.23
C TYR A 158 -44.09 -3.13 -16.92
N SER A 159 -44.52 -4.32 -16.49
CA SER A 159 -44.02 -4.94 -15.26
C SER A 159 -42.53 -5.28 -15.34
N GLN A 160 -42.04 -5.73 -16.50
CA GLN A 160 -40.62 -6.01 -16.72
C GLN A 160 -39.79 -4.71 -16.69
N LEU A 161 -40.27 -3.67 -17.36
CA LEU A 161 -39.64 -2.34 -17.36
C LEU A 161 -39.56 -1.77 -15.94
N ALA A 162 -40.63 -1.87 -15.14
CA ALA A 162 -40.64 -1.41 -13.76
C ALA A 162 -39.60 -2.15 -12.89
N VAL A 163 -39.54 -3.48 -12.99
CA VAL A 163 -38.56 -4.30 -12.26
C VAL A 163 -37.13 -3.98 -12.71
N GLU A 164 -36.91 -3.81 -14.01
CA GLU A 164 -35.59 -3.46 -14.53
C GLU A 164 -35.16 -2.07 -14.05
N ALA A 165 -36.08 -1.10 -14.02
CA ALA A 165 -35.80 0.24 -13.52
C ALA A 165 -35.41 0.22 -12.02
N GLU A 166 -36.13 -0.56 -11.20
CA GLU A 166 -35.79 -0.79 -9.80
C GLU A 166 -34.42 -1.46 -9.63
N ASN A 167 -34.11 -2.48 -10.44
CA ASN A 167 -32.79 -3.14 -10.42
C ASN A 167 -31.67 -2.15 -10.77
N LYS A 168 -31.87 -1.31 -11.79
CA LYS A 168 -30.89 -0.29 -12.18
C LYS A 168 -30.68 0.76 -11.10
N ILE A 169 -31.74 1.18 -10.40
CA ILE A 169 -31.61 2.08 -9.24
C ILE A 169 -30.75 1.42 -8.16
N ALA A 170 -31.01 0.14 -7.83
CA ALA A 170 -30.26 -0.58 -6.81
C ALA A 170 -28.76 -0.69 -7.18
N VAL A 171 -28.46 -0.93 -8.45
CA VAL A 171 -27.08 -0.97 -8.96
C VAL A 171 -26.41 0.40 -8.84
N LEU A 172 -27.03 1.48 -9.33
CA LEU A 172 -26.43 2.82 -9.26
C LEU A 172 -26.27 3.31 -7.81
N THR A 173 -27.24 3.02 -6.94
CA THR A 173 -27.19 3.35 -5.50
C THR A 173 -26.00 2.69 -4.81
N LYS A 174 -25.60 1.49 -5.26
CA LYS A 174 -24.40 0.82 -4.76
C LYS A 174 -23.12 1.33 -5.45
N ALA A 175 -23.17 1.59 -6.75
CA ALA A 175 -22.00 1.97 -7.54
C ALA A 175 -21.47 3.37 -7.21
N ILE A 176 -22.35 4.35 -6.94
CA ILE A 176 -21.96 5.73 -6.61
C ILE A 176 -21.00 5.80 -5.41
N PRO A 177 -21.36 5.32 -4.21
CA PRO A 177 -20.47 5.42 -3.05
C PRO A 177 -19.17 4.63 -3.25
N LEU A 178 -19.23 3.46 -3.91
CA LEU A 178 -18.03 2.69 -4.24
C LEU A 178 -17.09 3.46 -5.16
N SER A 179 -17.63 4.16 -6.15
CA SER A 179 -16.87 4.97 -7.10
C SER A 179 -16.23 6.18 -6.43
N GLU A 180 -16.94 6.83 -5.51
CA GLU A 180 -16.41 7.93 -4.70
C GLU A 180 -15.26 7.46 -3.81
N GLU A 181 -15.47 6.38 -3.03
CA GLU A 181 -14.45 5.83 -2.13
C GLU A 181 -13.20 5.33 -2.88
N VAL A 182 -13.37 4.70 -4.05
CA VAL A 182 -12.24 4.27 -4.88
C VAL A 182 -11.45 5.47 -5.41
N LYS A 183 -12.14 6.51 -5.91
CA LYS A 183 -11.50 7.70 -6.46
C LYS A 183 -10.75 8.50 -5.38
N GLU A 184 -11.37 8.68 -4.22
CA GLU A 184 -10.74 9.33 -3.07
C GLU A 184 -9.53 8.53 -2.58
N GLY A 185 -9.68 7.21 -2.40
CA GLY A 185 -8.58 6.36 -1.96
C GLY A 185 -7.42 6.26 -2.96
N PHE A 186 -7.68 6.31 -4.27
CA PHE A 186 -6.61 6.44 -5.27
C PHE A 186 -5.88 7.77 -5.18
N ALA A 187 -6.60 8.88 -4.99
CA ALA A 187 -5.99 10.19 -4.81
C ALA A 187 -5.11 10.25 -3.54
N GLU A 188 -5.60 9.70 -2.43
CA GLU A 188 -4.83 9.60 -1.17
C GLU A 188 -3.56 8.75 -1.35
N LEU A 189 -3.68 7.59 -2.01
CA LEU A 189 -2.53 6.74 -2.31
C LEU A 189 -1.52 7.44 -3.23
N GLU A 190 -1.99 8.18 -4.24
CA GLU A 190 -1.10 8.93 -5.12
C GLU A 190 -0.35 10.04 -4.37
N GLU A 191 -1.04 10.80 -3.51
CA GLU A 191 -0.41 11.83 -2.67
C GLU A 191 0.63 11.22 -1.73
N PHE A 192 0.28 10.12 -1.06
CA PHE A 192 1.21 9.39 -0.21
C PHE A 192 2.44 8.90 -0.99
N LEU A 193 2.24 8.25 -2.14
CA LEU A 193 3.34 7.74 -2.95
C LEU A 193 4.24 8.85 -3.49
N ASN A 194 3.67 9.99 -3.90
CA ASN A 194 4.44 11.16 -4.30
C ASN A 194 5.31 11.68 -3.15
N GLY A 195 4.76 11.78 -1.94
CA GLY A 195 5.50 12.22 -0.76
C GLY A 195 6.64 11.27 -0.41
N VAL A 196 6.39 9.97 -0.41
CA VAL A 196 7.44 8.95 -0.16
C VAL A 196 8.53 8.99 -1.22
N GLU A 197 8.17 9.13 -2.50
CA GLU A 197 9.15 9.23 -3.59
C GLU A 197 10.01 10.51 -3.46
N GLU A 198 9.42 11.64 -3.09
CA GLU A 198 10.15 12.89 -2.81
C GLU A 198 11.08 12.75 -1.60
N ASP A 199 10.62 12.12 -0.52
CA ASP A 199 11.45 11.86 0.66
C ASP A 199 12.63 10.95 0.31
N LEU A 200 12.41 9.92 -0.51
CA LEU A 200 13.47 9.01 -0.97
C LEU A 200 14.51 9.72 -1.86
N ASP A 201 14.07 10.63 -2.74
CA ASP A 201 14.96 11.41 -3.60
C ASP A 201 15.82 12.41 -2.81
N ASN A 202 15.28 12.95 -1.72
CA ASN A 202 15.98 13.89 -0.84
C ASN A 202 16.75 13.21 0.30
N LEU A 203 16.56 11.91 0.52
CA LEU A 203 17.10 11.17 1.66
C LEU A 203 18.62 11.30 1.78
N ASP A 204 19.36 11.22 0.67
CA ASP A 204 20.83 11.27 0.68
C ASP A 204 21.37 12.69 1.01
N GLN A 205 20.52 13.71 1.06
CA GLN A 205 20.89 15.10 1.36
C GLN A 205 20.82 15.42 2.86
N VAL A 206 20.12 14.60 3.66
CA VAL A 206 20.00 14.79 5.11
C VAL A 206 21.03 13.94 5.87
N PRO A 207 21.39 14.30 7.12
CA PRO A 207 22.30 13.51 7.94
C PRO A 207 21.79 12.09 8.19
N LEU A 208 22.70 11.13 8.38
CA LEU A 208 22.37 9.70 8.54
C LEU A 208 21.30 9.43 9.62
N GLU A 209 21.37 10.12 10.75
CA GLU A 209 20.37 10.00 11.83
C GLU A 209 18.95 10.39 11.38
N GLU A 210 18.85 11.45 10.57
CA GLU A 210 17.57 11.89 10.00
C GLU A 210 17.09 10.92 8.92
N GLN A 211 18.00 10.33 8.14
CA GLN A 211 17.65 9.28 7.16
C GLN A 211 16.97 8.09 7.83
N PHE A 212 17.47 7.65 8.99
CA PHE A 212 16.86 6.57 9.77
C PHE A 212 15.44 6.92 10.23
N GLN A 213 15.24 8.14 10.72
CA GLN A 213 13.93 8.59 11.20
C GLN A 213 12.91 8.66 10.06
N VAL A 214 13.29 9.25 8.92
CA VAL A 214 12.45 9.34 7.73
C VAL A 214 12.07 7.95 7.22
N VAL A 215 13.05 7.07 6.99
CA VAL A 215 12.79 5.72 6.46
C VAL A 215 11.93 4.89 7.42
N ASN A 216 12.16 4.97 8.74
CA ASN A 216 11.38 4.21 9.71
C ASN A 216 9.93 4.72 9.83
N THR A 217 9.71 6.03 9.64
CA THR A 217 8.37 6.62 9.56
C THR A 217 7.64 6.10 8.33
N ILE A 218 8.30 6.15 7.16
CA ILE A 218 7.74 5.65 5.90
C ILE A 218 7.47 4.14 5.96
N GLU A 219 8.35 3.32 6.56
CA GLU A 219 8.11 1.88 6.77
C GLU A 219 6.82 1.63 7.59
N GLY A 220 6.58 2.46 8.62
CA GLY A 220 5.36 2.43 9.41
C GLY A 220 4.12 2.82 8.62
N ASP A 221 4.21 3.89 7.83
CA ASP A 221 3.09 4.37 7.01
C ASP A 221 2.76 3.38 5.88
N ILE A 222 3.74 2.79 5.21
CA ILE A 222 3.53 1.73 4.22
C ILE A 222 2.73 0.57 4.82
N ALA A 223 3.00 0.17 6.06
CA ALA A 223 2.26 -0.90 6.71
C ALA A 223 0.77 -0.54 6.89
N GLN A 224 0.45 0.73 7.17
CA GLN A 224 -0.93 1.21 7.29
C GLN A 224 -1.62 1.29 5.92
N TYR A 225 -0.96 1.92 4.94
CA TYR A 225 -1.49 2.05 3.57
C TYR A 225 -1.62 0.70 2.85
N ARG A 226 -0.87 -0.33 3.26
CA ARG A 226 -1.05 -1.69 2.74
C ARG A 226 -2.48 -2.19 2.99
N THR A 227 -3.01 -2.00 4.20
CA THR A 227 -4.38 -2.42 4.53
C THR A 227 -5.42 -1.60 3.76
N GLN A 228 -5.18 -0.29 3.58
CA GLN A 228 -6.05 0.56 2.76
C GLN A 228 -6.04 0.13 1.29
N MET A 229 -4.87 -0.19 0.73
CA MET A 229 -4.71 -0.68 -0.64
C MET A 229 -5.48 -1.99 -0.86
N ASP A 230 -5.40 -2.94 0.08
CA ASP A 230 -6.14 -4.21 -0.01
C ASP A 230 -7.66 -3.96 0.00
N SER A 231 -8.14 -3.07 0.88
CA SER A 231 -9.56 -2.65 0.91
C SER A 231 -9.99 -1.96 -0.39
N LEU A 232 -9.17 -1.05 -0.92
CA LEU A 232 -9.43 -0.36 -2.19
C LEU A 232 -9.49 -1.34 -3.36
N GLN A 233 -8.66 -2.39 -3.34
CA GLN A 233 -8.68 -3.43 -4.36
C GLN A 233 -10.01 -4.21 -4.34
N GLU A 234 -10.53 -4.55 -3.15
CA GLU A 234 -11.84 -5.20 -3.03
C GLU A 234 -12.96 -4.30 -3.56
N MET A 235 -12.95 -3.01 -3.19
CA MET A 235 -13.92 -2.03 -3.69
C MET A 235 -13.84 -1.84 -5.21
N CYS A 236 -12.62 -1.83 -5.78
CA CYS A 236 -12.41 -1.80 -7.22
C CYS A 236 -13.02 -3.02 -7.92
N ILE A 237 -12.85 -4.23 -7.36
CA ILE A 237 -13.42 -5.45 -7.93
C ILE A 237 -14.95 -5.41 -7.86
N ASP A 238 -15.51 -4.91 -6.76
CA ASP A 238 -16.95 -4.78 -6.62
C ASP A 238 -17.54 -3.74 -7.57
N LEU A 239 -16.86 -2.61 -7.79
CA LEU A 239 -17.27 -1.62 -8.79
C LEU A 239 -17.17 -2.19 -10.21
N GLN A 240 -16.07 -2.89 -10.54
CA GLN A 240 -15.92 -3.57 -11.83
C GLN A 240 -17.06 -4.55 -12.15
N ARG A 241 -17.60 -5.24 -11.14
CA ARG A 241 -18.74 -6.17 -11.31
C ARG A 241 -20.05 -5.46 -11.62
N LEU A 242 -20.17 -4.18 -11.25
CA LEU A 242 -21.37 -3.37 -11.49
C LEU A 242 -21.28 -2.58 -12.79
N SER A 243 -20.08 -2.38 -13.32
CA SER A 243 -19.80 -1.60 -14.54
C SER A 243 -19.78 -2.46 -15.82
N CYS A 244 -19.80 -1.81 -16.99
CA CYS A 244 -19.62 -2.51 -18.26
C CYS A 244 -18.17 -2.96 -18.48
N ASP A 245 -17.97 -4.02 -19.28
CA ASP A 245 -16.65 -4.65 -19.49
C ASP A 245 -15.54 -3.65 -19.87
N SER A 246 -15.85 -2.64 -20.70
CA SER A 246 -14.86 -1.63 -21.10
C SER A 246 -14.39 -0.80 -19.90
N LYS A 247 -15.34 -0.28 -19.10
CA LYS A 247 -15.07 0.56 -17.94
C LYS A 247 -14.46 -0.23 -16.79
N ALA A 248 -14.93 -1.46 -16.59
CA ALA A 248 -14.34 -2.39 -15.64
C ALA A 248 -12.85 -2.68 -15.97
N ASN A 249 -12.53 -2.91 -17.24
CA ASN A 249 -11.15 -3.12 -17.67
C ASN A 249 -10.26 -1.87 -17.54
N GLU A 250 -10.81 -0.67 -17.76
CA GLU A 250 -10.10 0.60 -17.53
C GLU A 250 -9.74 0.74 -16.03
N LEU A 251 -10.73 0.61 -15.15
CA LEU A 251 -10.53 0.66 -13.70
C LEU A 251 -9.57 -0.43 -13.20
N GLY A 252 -9.68 -1.64 -13.74
CA GLY A 252 -8.77 -2.74 -13.39
C GLY A 252 -7.31 -2.45 -13.77
N LYS A 253 -7.07 -1.74 -14.87
CA LYS A 253 -5.70 -1.31 -15.26
C LYS A 253 -5.18 -0.22 -14.34
N GLU A 254 -6.00 0.77 -14.01
CA GLU A 254 -5.64 1.85 -13.08
C GLU A 254 -5.28 1.30 -11.69
N SER A 255 -6.15 0.44 -11.14
CA SER A 255 -5.91 -0.28 -9.89
C SER A 255 -4.60 -1.08 -9.92
N ALA A 256 -4.33 -1.81 -11.01
CA ALA A 256 -3.10 -2.58 -11.16
C ALA A 256 -1.85 -1.69 -11.24
N GLN A 257 -1.93 -0.52 -11.88
CA GLN A 257 -0.83 0.43 -11.98
C GLN A 257 -0.47 1.03 -10.61
N ILE A 258 -1.46 1.50 -9.86
CA ILE A 258 -1.26 2.04 -8.51
C ILE A 258 -0.70 0.94 -7.59
N MET A 259 -1.24 -0.28 -7.64
CA MET A 259 -0.73 -1.40 -6.86
C MET A 259 0.71 -1.76 -7.21
N GLN A 260 1.07 -1.74 -8.50
CA GLN A 260 2.45 -1.98 -8.94
C GLN A 260 3.39 -0.89 -8.40
N ARG A 261 2.99 0.39 -8.50
CA ARG A 261 3.76 1.52 -7.99
C ARG A 261 3.95 1.42 -6.47
N PHE A 262 2.88 1.16 -5.73
CA PHE A 262 2.93 0.97 -4.28
C PHE A 262 3.91 -0.13 -3.87
N ASN A 263 3.84 -1.30 -4.52
CA ASN A 263 4.77 -2.40 -4.24
C ASN A 263 6.22 -2.02 -4.55
N ALA A 264 6.48 -1.36 -5.68
CA ALA A 264 7.82 -0.94 -6.05
C ALA A 264 8.40 0.07 -5.04
N THR A 265 7.60 1.05 -4.62
CA THR A 265 7.99 2.03 -3.60
C THR A 265 8.23 1.35 -2.25
N ALA A 266 7.37 0.43 -1.83
CA ALA A 266 7.57 -0.35 -0.62
C ALA A 266 8.87 -1.17 -0.64
N ASP A 267 9.18 -1.82 -1.77
CA ASP A 267 10.43 -2.55 -1.95
C ASP A 267 11.65 -1.62 -1.96
N MET A 268 11.53 -0.40 -2.46
CA MET A 268 12.59 0.61 -2.40
C MET A 268 12.86 1.05 -0.96
N VAL A 269 11.81 1.38 -0.20
CA VAL A 269 11.92 1.76 1.22
C VAL A 269 12.53 0.62 2.04
N SER A 270 12.07 -0.62 1.86
CA SER A 270 12.61 -1.77 2.59
C SER A 270 14.10 -2.00 2.31
N ARG A 271 14.52 -1.88 1.03
CA ARG A 271 15.93 -1.96 0.66
C ARG A 271 16.76 -0.85 1.27
N LYS A 272 16.24 0.39 1.30
CA LYS A 272 16.91 1.52 1.95
C LYS A 272 17.01 1.33 3.46
N ALA A 273 15.97 0.81 4.12
CA ALA A 273 15.99 0.49 5.54
C ALA A 273 17.06 -0.56 5.87
N GLU A 274 17.18 -1.63 5.07
CA GLU A 274 18.21 -2.64 5.27
C GLU A 274 19.62 -2.09 5.04
N GLN A 275 19.81 -1.24 4.03
CA GLN A 275 21.08 -0.56 3.79
C GLN A 275 21.50 0.32 4.97
N LEU A 276 20.57 1.10 5.51
CA LEU A 276 20.81 1.94 6.68
C LEU A 276 21.18 1.07 7.90
N LYS A 277 20.36 0.06 8.23
CA LYS A 277 20.64 -0.90 9.33
C LYS A 277 22.00 -1.57 9.19
N SER A 278 22.39 -1.92 7.97
CA SER A 278 23.71 -2.48 7.67
C SER A 278 24.83 -1.46 7.94
N ALA A 279 24.66 -0.21 7.49
CA ALA A 279 25.61 0.87 7.71
C ALA A 279 25.78 1.21 9.21
N GLU A 280 24.70 1.25 9.98
CA GLU A 280 24.76 1.43 11.44
C GLU A 280 25.52 0.29 12.11
N ARG A 281 25.24 -0.96 11.74
CA ARG A 281 25.95 -2.12 12.28
C ARG A 281 27.45 -2.05 11.97
N GLN A 282 27.81 -1.71 10.73
CA GLN A 282 29.21 -1.55 10.33
C GLN A 282 29.87 -0.41 11.11
N SER A 283 29.18 0.73 11.24
CA SER A 283 29.67 1.87 12.00
C SER A 283 29.94 1.52 13.46
N ARG A 284 28.99 0.84 14.11
CA ARG A 284 29.15 0.35 15.48
C ARG A 284 30.32 -0.61 15.61
N GLN A 285 30.47 -1.57 14.70
CA GLN A 285 31.59 -2.51 14.71
C GLN A 285 32.93 -1.79 14.57
N THR A 286 33.02 -0.78 13.70
CA THR A 286 34.23 0.03 13.55
C THR A 286 34.57 0.77 14.85
N PHE A 287 33.58 1.32 15.55
CA PHE A 287 33.81 2.00 16.84
C PHE A 287 34.17 1.01 17.96
N ASP A 288 33.54 -0.16 18.03
CA ASP A 288 33.89 -1.20 19.02
C ASP A 288 35.34 -1.67 18.84
N ILE A 289 35.79 -1.81 17.59
CA ILE A 289 37.21 -2.09 17.29
C ILE A 289 38.06 -0.89 17.74
N LEU A 290 37.72 0.33 17.35
CA LEU A 290 38.48 1.52 17.74
C LEU A 290 38.67 1.63 19.27
N ASP A 291 37.63 1.33 20.05
CA ASP A 291 37.68 1.33 21.52
C ASP A 291 38.60 0.23 22.07
N PHE A 292 38.50 -1.00 21.55
CA PHE A 292 39.43 -2.09 21.92
C PHE A 292 40.90 -1.67 21.73
N TRP A 293 41.18 -1.03 20.60
CA TRP A 293 42.51 -0.57 20.26
C TRP A 293 42.99 0.57 21.16
N ILE A 294 42.10 1.51 21.50
CA ILE A 294 42.40 2.56 22.48
C ILE A 294 42.79 1.91 23.82
N ASP A 295 42.00 0.97 24.31
CA ASP A 295 42.26 0.29 25.58
C ASP A 295 43.59 -0.48 25.55
N TRP A 296 43.86 -1.22 24.47
CA TRP A 296 45.13 -1.94 24.28
C TRP A 296 46.33 -1.02 24.34
N PHE A 297 46.27 0.14 23.66
CA PHE A 297 47.36 1.10 23.67
C PHE A 297 47.53 1.81 25.03
N VAL A 298 46.44 2.02 25.78
CA VAL A 298 46.50 2.54 27.16
C VAL A 298 47.21 1.52 28.05
N GLU A 299 46.79 0.26 28.02
CA GLU A 299 47.39 -0.80 28.83
C GLU A 299 48.87 -1.00 28.49
N THR A 300 49.19 -1.02 27.21
CA THR A 300 50.57 -1.20 26.73
C THR A 300 51.46 -0.02 27.15
N LYS A 301 50.95 1.20 27.06
CA LYS A 301 51.66 2.39 27.55
C LYS A 301 51.95 2.29 29.04
N ASP A 302 50.95 1.93 29.83
CA ASP A 302 51.10 1.77 31.28
C ASP A 302 52.09 0.65 31.63
N ASN A 303 52.08 -0.47 30.89
CA ASN A 303 53.05 -1.56 31.04
C ASN A 303 54.48 -1.08 30.79
N ILE A 304 54.73 -0.27 29.76
CA ILE A 304 56.06 0.30 29.49
C ILE A 304 56.51 1.23 30.64
N LEU A 305 55.60 2.07 31.14
CA LEU A 305 55.89 3.03 32.21
C LEU A 305 56.13 2.36 33.57
N GLN A 306 55.49 1.21 33.82
CA GLN A 306 55.62 0.44 35.06
C GLN A 306 56.74 -0.60 35.01
N ALA A 307 57.31 -0.87 33.83
CA ALA A 307 58.33 -1.89 33.67
C ALA A 307 59.60 -1.57 34.46
N ASP A 308 60.23 -2.62 35.00
CA ASP A 308 61.41 -2.50 35.85
C ASP A 308 62.55 -1.72 35.17
N LYS A 309 63.35 -1.04 36.00
CA LYS A 309 64.57 -0.35 35.55
C LYS A 309 65.59 -1.35 34.95
N PRO A 310 66.58 -0.87 34.17
CA PRO A 310 67.64 -1.73 33.65
C PRO A 310 68.33 -2.53 34.76
N SER A 311 68.43 -3.84 34.58
CA SER A 311 69.12 -4.74 35.51
C SER A 311 70.65 -4.55 35.44
N VAL A 312 71.32 -4.69 36.58
CA VAL A 312 72.80 -4.75 36.66
C VAL A 312 73.35 -6.13 36.25
N ASP A 313 72.52 -7.18 36.34
CA ASP A 313 72.86 -8.50 35.83
C ASP A 313 72.69 -8.55 34.31
N MET A 314 73.76 -8.98 33.61
CA MET A 314 73.87 -8.95 32.16
C MET A 314 72.86 -9.86 31.46
N GLU A 315 72.58 -11.04 32.02
CA GLU A 315 71.63 -11.99 31.42
C GLU A 315 70.19 -11.51 31.60
N CYS A 316 69.86 -10.96 32.78
CA CYS A 316 68.58 -10.29 33.01
C CYS A 316 68.39 -9.08 32.08
N LEU A 317 69.42 -8.27 31.86
CA LEU A 317 69.34 -7.10 30.97
C LEU A 317 69.17 -7.50 29.49
N LYS A 318 69.84 -8.57 29.03
CA LYS A 318 69.57 -9.17 27.70
C LYS A 318 68.12 -9.63 27.57
N ALA A 319 67.57 -10.24 28.62
CA ALA A 319 66.18 -10.68 28.63
C ALA A 319 65.21 -9.49 28.57
N GLN A 320 65.45 -8.42 29.33
CA GLN A 320 64.68 -7.17 29.27
C GLN A 320 64.70 -6.56 27.87
N LEU A 321 65.88 -6.47 27.23
CA LEU A 321 66.02 -6.00 25.85
C LEU A 321 65.24 -6.84 24.85
N LYS A 322 65.35 -8.17 24.95
CA LYS A 322 64.62 -9.08 24.08
C LYS A 322 63.11 -8.90 24.23
N HIS A 323 62.61 -8.83 25.46
CA HIS A 323 61.19 -8.64 25.73
C HIS A 323 60.69 -7.30 25.20
N GLN A 324 61.44 -6.20 25.44
CA GLN A 324 61.06 -4.87 24.95
C GLN A 324 61.03 -4.81 23.41
N ARG A 325 61.97 -5.46 22.72
CA ARG A 325 61.98 -5.52 21.25
C ARG A 325 60.77 -6.25 20.70
N VAL A 326 60.38 -7.38 21.31
CA VAL A 326 59.16 -8.10 20.95
C VAL A 326 57.93 -7.20 21.14
N LEU A 327 57.84 -6.50 22.27
CA LEU A 327 56.74 -5.56 22.53
C LEU A 327 56.70 -4.41 21.51
N ASN A 328 57.86 -3.88 21.10
CA ASN A 328 57.92 -2.84 20.08
C ASN A 328 57.48 -3.35 18.69
N ASP A 329 57.81 -4.59 18.35
CA ASP A 329 57.35 -5.23 17.11
C ASP A 329 55.81 -5.44 17.13
N GLU A 330 55.26 -5.83 18.29
CA GLU A 330 53.81 -5.92 18.51
C GLU A 330 53.16 -4.53 18.38
N ILE A 331 53.67 -3.50 19.06
CA ILE A 331 53.20 -2.11 18.94
C ILE A 331 53.21 -1.63 17.48
N ALA A 332 54.27 -1.92 16.73
CA ALA A 332 54.37 -1.53 15.33
C ALA A 332 53.34 -2.25 14.45
N THR A 333 53.14 -3.54 14.68
CA THR A 333 52.15 -4.37 13.98
C THR A 333 50.75 -3.86 14.25
N GLU A 334 50.44 -3.65 15.53
CA GLU A 334 49.15 -3.16 15.94
C GLU A 334 48.95 -1.73 15.36
N LYS A 335 49.87 -0.78 15.58
CA LYS A 335 49.76 0.59 15.04
C LYS A 335 49.50 0.62 13.53
N ALA A 336 50.02 -0.34 12.77
CA ALA A 336 49.71 -0.47 11.35
C ALA A 336 48.24 -0.84 11.11
N GLY A 337 47.68 -1.80 11.85
CA GLY A 337 46.27 -2.21 11.78
C GLY A 337 45.29 -1.11 12.22
N LEU A 338 45.63 -0.33 13.25
CA LEU A 338 44.81 0.80 13.70
C LEU A 338 44.58 1.86 12.60
N ARG A 339 45.54 2.05 11.68
CA ARG A 339 45.39 3.05 10.60
C ARG A 339 44.20 2.77 9.70
N ASP A 340 43.92 1.51 9.42
CA ASP A 340 42.80 1.12 8.56
C ASP A 340 41.46 1.40 9.25
N VAL A 341 41.38 1.10 10.55
CA VAL A 341 40.20 1.37 11.39
C VAL A 341 39.96 2.88 11.50
N ILE A 342 41.01 3.68 11.73
CA ILE A 342 40.91 5.15 11.78
C ILE A 342 40.45 5.72 10.44
N SER A 343 40.95 5.18 9.33
CA SER A 343 40.54 5.59 7.98
C SER A 343 39.04 5.35 7.77
N GLU A 344 38.55 4.19 8.19
CA GLU A 344 37.13 3.84 8.07
C GLU A 344 36.25 4.66 9.02
N ALA A 345 36.64 4.80 10.28
CA ALA A 345 35.94 5.64 11.26
C ALA A 345 35.86 7.11 10.81
N SER A 346 36.92 7.64 10.17
CA SER A 346 36.95 9.00 9.66
C SER A 346 36.00 9.26 8.48
N LYS A 347 35.63 8.23 7.72
CA LYS A 347 34.62 8.33 6.65
C LYS A 347 33.21 8.39 7.22
N LEU A 348 32.97 7.67 8.32
CA LEU A 348 31.67 7.58 8.98
C LEU A 348 31.36 8.84 9.78
N ALA A 349 32.36 9.40 10.47
CA ALA A 349 32.24 10.66 11.19
C ALA A 349 33.61 11.33 11.40
N ARG A 350 33.62 12.66 11.56
CA ARG A 350 34.81 13.36 12.10
C ARG A 350 34.91 13.12 13.60
N ASP A 351 35.34 11.92 13.97
CA ASP A 351 35.36 11.47 15.35
C ASP A 351 36.63 11.88 16.10
N LEU A 352 36.45 12.42 17.30
CA LEU A 352 37.52 12.73 18.25
C LEU A 352 38.22 11.45 18.72
N SER A 353 37.53 10.31 18.82
CA SER A 353 38.12 9.04 19.26
C SER A 353 39.18 8.55 18.28
N SER A 354 38.95 8.70 16.97
CA SER A 354 39.95 8.39 15.93
C SER A 354 41.24 9.21 16.11
N THR A 355 41.10 10.49 16.46
CA THR A 355 42.27 11.36 16.72
C THR A 355 42.98 11.00 18.01
N LYS A 356 42.23 10.59 19.06
CA LYS A 356 42.77 10.12 20.34
C LYS A 356 43.56 8.83 20.15
N ALA A 357 42.99 7.84 19.47
CA ALA A 357 43.64 6.55 19.18
C ALA A 357 44.96 6.76 18.43
N LYS A 358 44.96 7.63 17.40
CA LYS A 358 46.17 7.95 16.64
C LYS A 358 47.29 8.52 17.51
N LYS A 359 46.96 9.49 18.37
CA LYS A 359 47.94 10.12 19.27
C LYS A 359 48.49 9.12 20.27
N LEU A 360 47.60 8.34 20.89
CA LEU A 360 47.99 7.34 21.87
C LEU A 360 48.93 6.28 21.27
N ALA A 361 48.63 5.79 20.06
CA ALA A 361 49.50 4.85 19.35
C ALA A 361 50.88 5.43 19.01
N GLU A 362 50.96 6.73 18.72
CA GLU A 362 52.25 7.42 18.51
C GLU A 362 53.03 7.51 19.82
N GLU A 363 52.41 8.00 20.89
CA GLU A 363 53.03 8.14 22.22
C GLU A 363 53.53 6.79 22.76
N THR A 364 52.73 5.73 22.64
CA THR A 364 53.13 4.38 23.10
C THR A 364 54.32 3.85 22.30
N SER A 365 54.36 4.12 20.98
CA SER A 365 55.49 3.76 20.12
C SER A 365 56.76 4.53 20.48
N GLU A 366 56.65 5.84 20.76
CA GLU A 366 57.78 6.67 21.18
C GLU A 366 58.37 6.17 22.52
N LEU A 367 57.51 5.93 23.51
CA LEU A 367 57.93 5.40 24.82
C LEU A 367 58.63 4.03 24.72
N GLY A 368 58.12 3.14 23.85
CA GLY A 368 58.73 1.83 23.63
C GLY A 368 60.14 1.91 23.01
N LEU A 369 60.36 2.87 22.11
CA LEU A 369 61.66 3.16 21.52
C LEU A 369 62.62 3.80 22.52
N GLU A 370 62.15 4.76 23.32
CA GLU A 370 62.92 5.39 24.39
C GLU A 370 63.42 4.36 25.40
N ARG A 371 62.54 3.45 25.84
CA ARG A 371 62.90 2.37 26.76
C ARG A 371 63.93 1.41 26.17
N THR A 372 63.82 1.10 24.87
CA THR A 372 64.84 0.27 24.19
C THR A 372 66.20 0.97 24.18
N ALA A 373 66.22 2.27 23.88
CA ALA A 373 67.46 3.05 23.91
C ALA A 373 68.09 3.08 25.31
N GLU A 374 67.29 3.24 26.38
CA GLU A 374 67.76 3.19 27.77
C GLU A 374 68.39 1.83 28.12
N LEU A 375 67.72 0.74 27.74
CA LEU A 375 68.22 -0.62 27.98
C LEU A 375 69.49 -0.92 27.17
N GLU A 376 69.59 -0.46 25.91
CA GLU A 376 70.77 -0.66 25.06
C GLU A 376 71.97 0.12 25.57
N GLN A 377 71.75 1.38 26.00
CA GLN A 377 72.79 2.18 26.65
C GLN A 377 73.27 1.50 27.95
N SER A 378 72.34 1.04 28.79
CA SER A 378 72.68 0.34 30.04
C SER A 378 73.47 -0.93 29.76
N PHE A 379 73.10 -1.68 28.72
CA PHE A 379 73.81 -2.91 28.33
C PHE A 379 75.24 -2.64 27.89
N ALA A 380 75.44 -1.58 27.09
CA ALA A 380 76.77 -1.16 26.67
C ALA A 380 77.66 -0.80 27.88
N LEU A 381 77.13 -0.03 28.83
CA LEU A 381 77.86 0.36 30.05
C LEU A 381 78.17 -0.83 30.96
N CYS A 382 77.20 -1.72 31.20
CA CYS A 382 77.43 -2.94 31.97
C CYS A 382 78.52 -3.81 31.32
N LYS A 383 78.56 -3.86 29.99
CA LYS A 383 79.53 -4.66 29.27
C LYS A 383 80.93 -4.04 29.38
N GLU A 384 81.04 -2.73 29.19
CA GLU A 384 82.29 -1.99 29.37
C GLU A 384 82.84 -2.17 30.79
N LEU A 385 81.95 -2.14 31.80
CA LEU A 385 82.32 -2.38 33.19
C LEU A 385 82.82 -3.82 33.41
N ASP A 386 82.12 -4.83 32.88
CA ASP A 386 82.50 -6.25 33.00
C ASP A 386 83.82 -6.57 32.30
N ASP A 387 84.01 -6.05 31.08
CA ASP A 387 85.25 -6.16 30.30
C ASP A 387 86.41 -5.51 31.08
N SER A 388 86.23 -4.28 31.58
CA SER A 388 87.25 -3.55 32.36
C SER A 388 87.56 -4.22 33.70
N TYR A 389 86.54 -4.75 34.39
CA TYR A 389 86.71 -5.47 35.64
C TYR A 389 87.48 -6.77 35.43
N THR A 390 87.18 -7.52 34.36
CA THR A 390 87.88 -8.75 34.00
C THR A 390 89.34 -8.46 33.67
N GLU A 391 89.61 -7.49 32.80
CA GLU A 391 90.98 -7.09 32.43
C GLU A 391 91.81 -6.67 33.66
N LEU A 392 91.22 -5.86 34.55
CA LEU A 392 91.89 -5.43 35.76
C LEU A 392 92.19 -6.59 36.72
N ASN A 393 91.25 -7.53 36.89
CA ASN A 393 91.47 -8.70 37.74
C ASN A 393 92.52 -9.64 37.15
N GLU A 394 92.47 -9.93 35.85
CA GLU A 394 93.50 -10.75 35.19
C GLU A 394 94.89 -10.11 35.32
N TRP A 395 94.98 -8.79 35.17
CA TRP A 395 96.23 -8.08 35.41
C TRP A 395 96.69 -8.18 36.88
N MET A 396 95.79 -8.02 37.84
CA MET A 396 96.11 -8.18 39.27
C MET A 396 96.56 -9.61 39.60
N ASP A 397 95.87 -10.64 39.11
CA ASP A 397 96.22 -12.05 39.30
C ASP A 397 97.61 -12.37 38.72
N ASN A 398 97.92 -11.84 37.53
CA ASN A 398 99.24 -11.99 36.91
C ASN A 398 100.34 -11.33 37.76
N VAL A 399 100.10 -10.11 38.25
CA VAL A 399 101.03 -9.39 39.13
C VAL A 399 101.24 -10.14 40.45
N GLU A 400 100.16 -10.64 41.07
CA GLU A 400 100.24 -11.45 42.29
C GLU A 400 101.00 -12.76 42.08
N GLN A 401 100.80 -13.42 40.93
CA GLN A 401 101.53 -14.63 40.57
C GLN A 401 103.03 -14.36 40.36
N GLU A 402 103.41 -13.30 39.64
CA GLU A 402 104.81 -12.90 39.46
C GLU A 402 105.47 -12.63 40.83
N LEU A 403 104.78 -11.90 41.72
CA LEU A 403 105.27 -11.65 43.09
C LEU A 403 105.45 -12.94 43.91
N CYS A 404 104.53 -13.90 43.81
CA CYS A 404 104.65 -15.19 44.50
C CYS A 404 105.76 -16.08 43.93
N SER A 405 106.09 -15.92 42.64
CA SER A 405 107.14 -16.69 41.96
C SER A 405 108.57 -16.18 42.22
N CYS A 406 108.71 -14.99 42.82
CA CYS A 406 109.99 -14.41 43.16
C CYS A 406 110.77 -15.29 44.17
N GLU A 407 112.04 -15.56 43.89
CA GLU A 407 112.88 -16.37 44.78
C GLU A 407 113.03 -15.70 46.17
N PRO A 408 112.92 -16.47 47.27
CA PRO A 408 113.07 -15.93 48.62
C PRO A 408 114.50 -15.45 48.85
N ILE A 409 114.63 -14.21 49.34
CA ILE A 409 115.94 -13.61 49.60
C ILE A 409 116.58 -14.29 50.82
N THR A 410 117.71 -14.97 50.61
CA THR A 410 118.52 -15.59 51.67
C THR A 410 119.92 -14.98 51.72
N THR A 411 120.66 -15.20 52.81
CA THR A 411 121.98 -14.60 53.04
C THR A 411 123.11 -15.14 52.13
N GLY A 412 122.81 -16.05 51.19
CA GLY A 412 123.78 -16.72 50.31
C GLY A 412 123.60 -16.49 48.81
N ILE A 413 122.75 -15.54 48.39
CA ILE A 413 122.44 -15.28 46.96
C ILE A 413 123.60 -14.53 46.26
N ASP A 414 123.86 -14.86 44.98
CA ASP A 414 124.83 -14.17 44.12
C ASP A 414 124.47 -12.68 43.96
N PRO A 415 125.38 -11.73 44.20
CA PRO A 415 125.15 -10.30 43.98
C PRO A 415 124.56 -9.94 42.61
N LYS A 416 124.83 -10.70 41.55
CA LYS A 416 124.21 -10.47 40.22
C LYS A 416 122.71 -10.76 40.23
N ALA A 417 122.30 -11.90 40.81
CA ALA A 417 120.89 -12.28 40.91
C ALA A 417 120.09 -11.29 41.78
N LEU A 418 120.71 -10.72 42.82
CA LEU A 418 120.07 -9.69 43.66
C LEU A 418 119.79 -8.39 42.88
N ILE A 419 120.72 -7.96 42.01
CA ILE A 419 120.54 -6.78 41.16
C ILE A 419 119.45 -7.03 40.10
N GLU A 420 119.40 -8.24 39.54
CA GLU A 420 118.35 -8.66 38.60
C GLU A 420 116.98 -8.65 39.27
N GLN A 421 116.85 -9.20 40.48
CA GLN A 421 115.61 -9.17 41.26
C GLN A 421 115.19 -7.73 41.63
N GLN A 422 116.14 -6.86 42.00
CA GLN A 422 115.86 -5.45 42.28
C GLN A 422 115.36 -4.71 41.02
N THR A 423 115.94 -5.00 39.86
CA THR A 423 115.53 -4.40 38.58
C THR A 423 114.13 -4.86 38.20
N HIS A 424 113.83 -6.15 38.35
CA HIS A 424 112.50 -6.71 38.14
C HIS A 424 111.45 -6.06 39.04
N ASN A 425 111.71 -5.95 40.35
CA ASN A 425 110.80 -5.30 41.31
C ASN A 425 110.55 -3.82 40.98
N ASN A 426 111.57 -3.08 40.53
CA ASN A 426 111.42 -1.69 40.11
C ASN A 426 110.56 -1.56 38.84
N ASN A 427 110.70 -2.47 37.87
CA ASN A 427 109.88 -2.49 36.67
C ASN A 427 108.40 -2.79 37.02
N MET A 428 108.15 -3.75 37.92
CA MET A 428 106.79 -4.03 38.41
C MET A 428 106.18 -2.81 39.11
N LEU A 429 106.95 -2.12 39.96
CA LEU A 429 106.49 -0.90 40.63
C LEU A 429 106.11 0.21 39.62
N GLN A 430 106.86 0.35 38.53
CA GLN A 430 106.55 1.29 37.46
C GLN A 430 105.26 0.89 36.71
N ALA A 431 105.06 -0.40 36.42
CA ALA A 431 103.83 -0.88 35.78
C ALA A 431 102.58 -0.61 36.63
N ILE A 432 102.66 -0.83 37.95
CA ILE A 432 101.57 -0.51 38.89
C ILE A 432 101.29 1.00 38.93
N GLN A 433 102.33 1.84 38.87
CA GLN A 433 102.16 3.29 38.86
C GLN A 433 101.51 3.79 37.55
N ALA A 434 101.76 3.13 36.43
CA ALA A 434 101.14 3.46 35.15
C ALA A 434 99.63 3.21 35.13
N GLN A 435 99.13 2.24 35.90
CA GLN A 435 97.69 1.93 36.02
C GLN A 435 96.90 2.94 36.88
N ARG A 436 97.56 3.91 37.53
CA ARG A 436 96.90 4.93 38.39
C ARG A 436 96.60 6.25 37.70
N GLN A 437 97.11 6.46 36.48
CA GLN A 437 96.87 7.66 35.66
C GLN A 437 95.81 7.35 34.62
#